data_AF-A0A950ECG7-F1
#
_entry.id   AF-A0A950ECG7-F1
#
_cell.length_a   1.000
_cell.length_b   1.000
_cell.length_c   1.000
_cell.angle_alpha   90.00
_cell.angle_beta   90.00
_cell.angle_gamma   90.00
#
_symmetry.space_group_name_H-M   'P 1'
#
loop_
_entity.id
_entity.type
_entity.pdbx_description
1 polymer ?
#
loop_
_entity_poly.entity_id
_entity_poly.type
_entity_poly.pdbx_seq_one_letter_code
_entity_poly.pdbx_strand_id
1 'polypeptide(L)'
;MDGPVGWNQLVDALRNELQEKGGLIRLLDQQVQAVYRRDTRENERLEEQIRLQLRVIARSTQFRELILRQSASSFQMSEDVHVNELIASFPDFVRPLLEALVTEVDRLSNRLQDRLGQNDGLKQRFFMESTSGA
;
A
#
# COMPACT_ATOMS: atom_id res chain seq x y z
N MET A 1 11.12 -30.43 -11.14
CA MET A 1 10.50 -29.40 -11.99
C MET A 1 10.14 -28.26 -11.09
N ASP A 2 11.00 -27.25 -11.02
CA ASP A 2 10.66 -26.00 -10.34
C ASP A 2 9.53 -25.35 -11.13
N GLY A 3 8.35 -25.25 -10.50
CA GLY A 3 7.15 -24.70 -11.13
C GLY A 3 7.39 -23.28 -11.64
N PRO A 4 6.59 -22.80 -12.61
CA PRO A 4 6.81 -21.51 -13.23
C PRO A 4 6.91 -20.45 -12.14
N VAL A 5 8.04 -19.73 -12.13
CA VAL A 5 8.18 -18.44 -11.46
C VAL A 5 6.93 -17.64 -11.79
N GLY A 6 6.16 -17.23 -10.78
CA GLY A 6 4.95 -16.44 -11.05
C GLY A 6 4.08 -16.26 -9.82
N TRP A 7 3.35 -17.29 -9.40
CA TRP A 7 2.28 -17.09 -8.42
C TRP A 7 2.77 -16.98 -6.97
N ASN A 8 3.77 -17.76 -6.53
CA ASN A 8 4.33 -17.64 -5.17
C ASN A 8 4.92 -16.25 -4.93
N GLN A 9 5.74 -15.79 -5.87
CA GLN A 9 6.36 -14.46 -5.80
C GLN A 9 5.32 -13.34 -5.87
N LEU A 10 4.26 -13.53 -6.68
CA LEU A 10 3.16 -12.57 -6.75
C LEU A 10 2.37 -12.53 -5.42
N VAL A 11 2.10 -13.69 -4.82
CA VAL A 11 1.48 -13.78 -3.48
C VAL A 11 2.32 -13.04 -2.45
N ASP A 12 3.63 -13.27 -2.43
CA ASP A 12 4.54 -12.61 -1.49
C ASP A 12 4.60 -11.10 -1.71
N ALA A 13 4.67 -10.66 -2.97
CA ALA A 13 4.66 -9.23 -3.32
C ALA A 13 3.34 -8.55 -2.90
N LEU A 14 2.19 -9.18 -3.14
CA LEU A 14 0.88 -8.68 -2.74
C LEU A 14 0.73 -8.60 -1.21
N ARG A 15 1.16 -9.65 -0.49
CA ARG A 15 1.13 -9.68 0.98
C ARG A 15 2.04 -8.62 1.59
N ASN A 16 3.24 -8.44 1.04
CA ASN A 16 4.15 -7.40 1.47
C ASN A 16 3.49 -6.03 1.27
N GLU A 17 2.93 -5.75 0.09
CA GLU A 17 2.27 -4.47 -0.17
C GLU A 17 1.07 -4.22 0.78
N LEU A 18 0.27 -5.24 1.07
CA LEU A 18 -0.80 -5.17 2.08
C LEU A 18 -0.26 -4.81 3.47
N GLN A 19 0.80 -5.47 3.90
CA GLN A 19 1.41 -5.24 5.20
C GLN A 19 1.93 -3.82 5.33
N GLU A 20 2.64 -3.32 4.31
CA GLU A 20 3.23 -1.98 4.32
C GLU A 20 2.15 -0.89 4.30
N LYS A 21 1.10 -1.04 3.49
CA LYS A 21 -0.04 -0.09 3.50
C LYS A 21 -0.79 -0.12 4.82
N GLY A 22 -1.00 -1.31 5.40
CA GLY A 22 -1.60 -1.46 6.72
C GLY A 22 -0.77 -0.81 7.83
N GLY A 23 0.56 -0.90 7.73
CA GLY A 23 1.50 -0.19 8.59
C GLY A 23 1.33 1.32 8.52
N LEU A 24 1.25 1.88 7.30
CA LEU A 24 1.06 3.31 7.13
C LEU A 24 -0.28 3.81 7.69
N ILE A 25 -1.37 3.07 7.50
CA ILE A 25 -2.67 3.44 8.08
C ILE A 25 -2.57 3.55 9.61
N ARG A 26 -1.89 2.61 10.27
CA ARG A 26 -1.67 2.69 11.73
C ARG A 26 -0.87 3.92 12.13
N LEU A 27 0.18 4.27 11.38
CA LEU A 27 0.98 5.48 11.64
C LEU A 27 0.14 6.75 11.47
N LEU A 28 -0.72 6.80 10.44
CA LEU A 28 -1.62 7.93 10.21
C LEU A 28 -2.64 8.06 11.34
N ASP A 29 -3.23 6.95 11.80
CA ASP A 29 -4.16 6.95 12.93
C ASP A 29 -3.45 7.41 14.22
N GLN A 30 -2.21 6.99 14.47
CA GLN A 30 -1.39 7.46 15.60
C GLN A 30 -1.09 8.97 15.52
N GLN A 31 -0.78 9.47 14.32
CA GLN A 31 -0.50 10.88 14.11
C GLN A 31 -1.72 11.75 14.43
N VAL A 32 -2.91 11.32 14.01
CA VAL A 32 -4.16 12.01 14.37
C VAL A 32 -4.31 12.12 15.89
N GLN A 33 -4.02 11.05 16.64
CA GLN A 33 -4.09 11.07 18.11
C GLN A 33 -3.01 11.98 18.74
N ALA A 34 -1.80 12.04 18.17
CA ALA A 34 -0.75 12.96 18.62
C ALA A 34 -1.17 14.42 18.44
N VAL A 35 -1.74 14.75 17.27
CA VAL A 35 -2.26 16.10 16.97
C VAL A 35 -3.37 16.50 17.93
N TYR A 36 -4.36 15.63 18.18
CA TYR A 36 -5.43 15.90 19.15
C TYR A 36 -4.91 16.14 20.57
N ARG A 37 -3.89 15.41 20.99
CA ARG A 37 -3.24 15.58 22.30
C ARG A 37 -2.28 16.77 22.34
N ARG A 38 -2.09 17.48 21.22
CA ARG A 38 -1.09 18.55 21.04
C ARG A 38 0.34 18.10 21.40
N ASP A 39 0.64 16.82 21.16
CA ASP A 39 1.97 16.24 21.38
C ASP A 39 2.84 16.46 20.14
N THR A 40 3.54 17.60 20.12
CA THR A 40 4.36 18.03 18.98
C THR A 40 5.54 17.11 18.73
N ARG A 41 6.17 16.59 19.79
CA ARG A 41 7.32 15.68 19.68
C ARG A 41 6.92 14.35 19.05
N GLU A 42 5.81 13.78 19.50
CA GLU A 42 5.29 12.54 18.93
C GLU A 42 4.82 12.75 17.49
N ASN A 43 4.20 13.91 17.18
CA ASN A 43 3.82 14.24 15.80
C ASN A 43 5.05 14.30 14.87
N GLU A 44 6.12 15.00 15.26
CA GLU A 44 7.38 15.07 14.49
C GLU A 44 7.99 13.68 14.26
N ARG A 45 8.01 12.84 15.32
CA ARG A 45 8.49 11.45 15.22
C ARG A 45 7.66 10.63 14.22
N LEU A 46 6.34 10.79 14.25
CA LEU A 46 5.41 10.08 13.37
C LEU A 46 5.51 10.57 11.92
N GLU A 47 5.74 11.87 11.69
CA GLU A 47 5.98 12.39 10.34
C GLU A 47 7.16 11.70 9.66
N GLU A 48 8.27 11.50 10.37
CA GLU A 48 9.44 10.84 9.79
C GLU A 48 9.15 9.37 9.48
N GLN A 49 8.49 8.64 10.40
CA GLN A 49 8.07 7.26 10.15
C GLN A 49 7.13 7.15 8.95
N ILE A 50 6.17 8.06 8.82
CA ILE A 50 5.24 8.11 7.69
C ILE A 50 6.00 8.32 6.37
N ARG A 51 6.95 9.26 6.33
CA ARG A 51 7.78 9.49 5.13
C ARG A 51 8.59 8.25 4.75
N LEU A 52 9.20 7.57 5.71
CA LEU A 52 9.94 6.33 5.46
C LEU A 52 9.00 5.22 4.95
N GLN A 53 7.86 5.05 5.60
CA GLN A 53 6.86 4.04 5.25
C GLN A 53 6.31 4.25 3.82
N LEU A 54 6.07 5.51 3.41
CA LEU A 54 5.68 5.84 2.04
C LEU A 54 6.71 5.40 1.00
N ARG A 55 8.02 5.55 1.29
CA ARG A 55 9.08 5.07 0.39
C ARG A 55 9.10 3.54 0.31
N VAL A 56 8.87 2.86 1.43
CA VAL A 56 8.80 1.39 1.47
C VAL A 56 7.60 0.90 0.65
N ILE A 57 6.43 1.52 0.80
CA ILE A 57 5.24 1.20 -0.01
C ILE A 57 5.54 1.41 -1.49
N ALA A 58 6.12 2.55 -1.88
CA ALA A 58 6.45 2.81 -3.28
C ALA A 58 7.34 1.71 -3.87
N ARG A 59 8.37 1.28 -3.13
CA ARG A 59 9.24 0.17 -3.53
C ARG A 59 8.48 -1.16 -3.63
N SER A 60 7.59 -1.44 -2.68
CA SER A 60 6.77 -2.66 -2.68
C SER A 60 5.81 -2.69 -3.88
N THR A 61 5.16 -1.57 -4.20
CA THR A 61 4.26 -1.44 -5.34
C THR A 61 5.02 -1.64 -6.66
N GLN A 62 6.19 -1.00 -6.81
CA GLN A 62 7.06 -1.22 -7.97
C GLN A 62 7.52 -2.67 -8.11
N PHE A 63 7.83 -3.33 -6.99
CA PHE A 63 8.21 -4.73 -7.00
C PHE A 63 7.04 -5.64 -7.45
N ARG A 64 5.82 -5.41 -6.94
CA ARG A 64 4.62 -6.12 -7.41
C ARG A 64 4.40 -5.93 -8.90
N GLU A 65 4.52 -4.71 -9.41
CA GLU A 65 4.37 -4.41 -10.84
C GLU A 65 5.40 -5.14 -11.69
N LEU A 66 6.66 -5.20 -11.24
CA LEU A 66 7.71 -5.98 -11.90
C LEU A 66 7.35 -7.47 -11.99
N ILE A 67 6.88 -8.07 -10.89
CA ILE A 67 6.49 -9.49 -10.85
C ILE A 67 5.29 -9.75 -11.76
N LEU A 68 4.31 -8.83 -11.82
CA LEU A 68 3.18 -8.93 -12.74
C LEU A 68 3.64 -8.93 -14.21
N ARG A 69 4.53 -8.02 -14.60
CA ARG A 69 5.07 -7.97 -15.98
C ARG A 69 5.88 -9.22 -16.33
N GLN A 70 6.72 -9.69 -15.41
CA GLN A 70 7.48 -10.94 -15.59
C GLN A 70 6.55 -12.16 -15.73
N SER A 71 5.45 -12.19 -14.97
CA SER A 71 4.44 -13.24 -15.08
C SER A 71 3.72 -13.18 -16.42
N ALA A 72 3.30 -12.00 -16.87
CA ALA A 72 2.66 -11.80 -18.17
C ALA A 72 3.57 -12.25 -19.33
N SER A 73 4.84 -11.86 -19.30
CA SER A 73 5.85 -12.28 -20.28
C SER A 73 6.01 -13.81 -20.29
N SER A 74 6.00 -14.46 -19.13
CA SER A 74 6.09 -15.93 -19.01
C SER A 74 4.89 -16.66 -19.63
N PHE A 75 3.71 -16.02 -19.64
CA PHE A 75 2.51 -16.51 -20.32
C PHE A 75 2.40 -16.04 -21.77
N GLN A 76 3.42 -15.37 -22.32
CA GLN A 76 3.41 -14.78 -23.67
C GLN A 76 2.26 -13.78 -23.87
N MET A 77 1.85 -13.11 -22.79
CA MET A 77 0.85 -12.05 -22.80
C MET A 77 1.54 -10.68 -22.92
N SER A 78 0.77 -9.65 -23.31
CA SER A 78 1.24 -8.26 -23.27
C SER A 78 1.59 -7.86 -21.83
N GLU A 79 2.60 -6.99 -21.64
CA GLU A 79 2.92 -6.42 -20.32
C GLU A 79 1.78 -5.54 -19.77
N ASP A 80 0.92 -5.03 -20.66
CA ASP A 80 -0.27 -4.22 -20.32
C ASP A 80 -1.53 -5.06 -20.08
N VAL A 81 -1.38 -6.39 -19.95
CA VAL A 81 -2.51 -7.29 -19.68
C VAL A 81 -3.20 -6.92 -18.38
N HIS A 82 -4.53 -7.00 -18.37
CA HIS A 82 -5.30 -6.73 -17.16
C HIS A 82 -4.99 -7.79 -16.09
N VAL A 83 -4.86 -7.38 -14.82
CA VAL A 83 -4.45 -8.29 -13.73
C VAL A 83 -5.35 -9.52 -13.61
N ASN A 84 -6.66 -9.36 -13.85
CA ASN A 84 -7.61 -10.49 -13.82
C ASN A 84 -7.39 -11.49 -14.96
N GLU A 85 -7.01 -11.02 -16.14
CA GLU A 85 -6.68 -11.90 -17.28
C GLU A 85 -5.39 -12.67 -17.00
N LEU A 86 -4.40 -12.01 -16.39
CA LEU A 86 -3.19 -12.67 -15.92
C LEU A 86 -3.49 -13.72 -14.83
N ILE A 87 -4.40 -13.41 -13.90
CA ILE A 87 -4.83 -14.36 -12.86
C ILE A 87 -5.45 -15.63 -13.48
N ALA A 88 -6.25 -15.47 -14.52
CA ALA A 88 -6.86 -16.60 -15.23
C ALA A 88 -5.84 -17.55 -15.89
N SER A 89 -4.62 -17.08 -16.17
CA SER A 89 -3.54 -17.92 -16.70
C SER A 89 -2.84 -18.79 -15.65
N PHE A 90 -3.02 -18.51 -14.35
CA PHE A 90 -2.46 -19.34 -13.28
C PHE A 90 -3.27 -20.62 -13.02
N PRO A 91 -2.71 -21.61 -12.30
CA PRO A 91 -3.45 -22.82 -11.94
C PRO A 91 -4.73 -22.54 -11.13
N ASP A 92 -5.80 -23.30 -11.37
CA ASP A 92 -7.11 -23.07 -10.76
C ASP A 92 -7.07 -22.99 -9.22
N PHE A 93 -6.20 -23.80 -8.58
CA PHE A 93 -6.11 -23.87 -7.11
C PHE A 93 -5.57 -22.59 -6.45
N VAL A 94 -4.83 -21.74 -7.18
CA VAL A 94 -4.22 -20.52 -6.62
C VAL A 94 -5.03 -19.26 -6.98
N ARG A 95 -5.86 -19.29 -8.03
CA ARG A 95 -6.61 -18.11 -8.48
C ARG A 95 -7.43 -17.44 -7.38
N PRO A 96 -8.20 -18.16 -6.52
CA PRO A 96 -9.00 -17.52 -5.48
C PRO A 96 -8.15 -16.72 -4.48
N LEU A 97 -6.94 -17.19 -4.18
CA LEU A 97 -6.01 -16.48 -3.30
C LEU A 97 -5.49 -15.19 -3.96
N LEU A 98 -5.09 -15.27 -5.24
CA LEU A 98 -4.60 -14.11 -5.98
C LEU A 98 -5.68 -13.04 -6.14
N GLU A 99 -6.91 -13.45 -6.50
CA GLU A 99 -8.06 -12.54 -6.62
C GLU A 99 -8.35 -11.83 -5.30
N ALA A 100 -8.36 -12.58 -4.19
CA ALA A 100 -8.60 -12.01 -2.86
C ALA A 100 -7.49 -11.02 -2.46
N LEU A 101 -6.23 -11.34 -2.74
CA LEU A 101 -5.10 -10.47 -2.41
C LEU A 101 -5.11 -9.19 -3.25
N VAL A 102 -5.34 -9.27 -4.55
CA VAL A 102 -5.46 -8.09 -5.43
C VAL A 102 -6.62 -7.20 -4.98
N THR A 103 -7.79 -7.80 -4.73
CA THR A 103 -8.97 -7.07 -4.24
C THR A 103 -8.67 -6.35 -2.92
N GLU A 104 -7.99 -7.01 -1.97
CA GLU A 104 -7.67 -6.37 -0.70
C GLU A 104 -6.60 -5.28 -0.87
N VAL A 105 -5.62 -5.43 -1.79
CA VAL A 105 -4.64 -4.36 -2.09
C VAL A 105 -5.34 -3.12 -2.61
N ASP A 106 -6.28 -3.28 -3.54
CA ASP A 106 -7.05 -2.18 -4.10
C ASP A 106 -7.92 -1.50 -3.03
N ARG A 107 -8.63 -2.31 -2.22
CA ARG A 107 -9.43 -1.80 -1.10
C ARG A 107 -8.60 -1.02 -0.10
N LEU A 108 -7.41 -1.54 0.24
CA LEU A 108 -6.52 -0.90 1.20
C LEU A 108 -5.87 0.36 0.62
N SER A 109 -5.61 0.40 -0.70
CA SER A 109 -5.12 1.58 -1.40
C SER A 109 -6.11 2.73 -1.34
N ASN A 110 -7.40 2.46 -1.62
CA ASN A 110 -8.45 3.47 -1.52
C ASN A 110 -8.57 4.00 -0.09
N ARG A 111 -8.62 3.09 0.91
CA ARG A 111 -8.65 3.48 2.32
C ARG A 111 -7.44 4.31 2.74
N LEU A 112 -6.26 3.98 2.22
CA LEU A 112 -5.03 4.72 2.51
C LEU A 112 -5.10 6.15 1.94
N GLN A 113 -5.58 6.32 0.70
CA GLN A 113 -5.76 7.65 0.10
C GLN A 113 -6.71 8.52 0.94
N ASP A 114 -7.85 7.96 1.35
CA ASP A 114 -8.80 8.66 2.23
C ASP A 114 -8.15 9.08 3.55
N ARG A 115 -7.31 8.22 4.13
CA ARG A 115 -6.62 8.49 5.40
C ARG A 115 -5.53 9.54 5.28
N LEU A 116 -4.77 9.54 4.19
CA LEU A 116 -3.79 10.59 3.89
C LEU A 116 -4.49 11.95 3.78
N GLY A 117 -5.58 12.03 3.01
CA GLY A 117 -6.36 13.28 2.86
C GLY A 117 -6.94 13.79 4.19
N GLN A 118 -7.48 12.89 5.02
CA GLN A 118 -7.97 13.25 6.36
C GLN A 118 -6.85 13.78 7.27
N ASN A 119 -5.69 13.11 7.25
CA ASN A 119 -4.57 13.49 8.09
C ASN A 119 -3.99 14.86 7.68
N ASP A 120 -3.85 15.11 6.38
CA ASP A 120 -3.37 16.39 5.87
C ASP A 120 -4.35 17.53 6.17
N GLY A 121 -5.66 17.30 6.01
CA GLY A 121 -6.70 18.26 6.38
C GLY A 121 -6.71 18.59 7.88
N LEU A 122 -6.46 17.60 8.75
CA LEU A 122 -6.35 17.82 10.20
C LEU A 122 -5.16 18.72 10.53
N LYS A 123 -3.97 18.43 9.96
CA LYS A 123 -2.75 19.20 10.22
C LYS A 123 -2.90 20.66 9.80
N GLN A 124 -3.53 20.92 8.65
CA GLN A 124 -3.79 22.29 8.20
C GLN A 124 -4.65 23.09 9.19
N ARG A 125 -5.70 22.48 9.75
CA ARG A 125 -6.57 23.14 10.74
C ARG A 125 -5.82 23.47 12.04
N PHE A 126 -5.07 22.52 12.58
CA PHE A 126 -4.29 22.75 13.81
C PHE A 126 -3.17 23.79 13.62
N PHE A 127 -2.55 23.83 12.43
CA PHE A 127 -1.56 24.85 12.10
C PHE A 127 -2.17 26.26 12.06
N MET A 128 -3.37 26.40 11.47
CA MET A 128 -4.10 27.69 11.45
C MET A 128 -4.56 28.13 12.84
N GLU A 129 -5.03 27.22 13.68
CA GLU A 129 -5.42 27.53 15.06
C GLU A 129 -4.22 27.98 15.93
N SER A 130 -3.04 27.39 15.69
CA SER A 130 -1.81 27.75 16.42
C SER A 130 -1.26 29.12 16.02
N THR A 131 -1.50 29.56 14.77
CA THR A 131 -1.06 30.87 14.27
C THR A 131 -2.07 31.99 14.54
N SER A 132 -3.36 31.69 14.72
CA SER A 132 -4.38 32.69 15.06
C SER A 132 -4.40 33.09 16.54
N GLY A 133 -3.63 32.41 17.40
CA GLY A 133 -3.54 32.66 18.84
C GLY A 133 -2.24 33.27 19.33
N ALA A 134 -1.35 33.71 18.42
CA ALA A 134 -0.10 34.41 18.71
C ALA A 134 -0.19 35.88 18.24
#